data_AF-A0AAW0FDV7-F1
#
_entry.id   AF-A0AAW0FDV7-F1
#
_cell.length_a   1.000
_cell.length_b   1.000
_cell.length_c   1.000
_cell.angle_alpha   90.00
_cell.angle_beta   90.00
_cell.angle_gamma   90.00
#
_symmetry.space_group_name_H-M   'P 1'
#
loop_
_entity.id
_entity.type
_entity.pdbx_description
1 polymer ?
#
loop_
_entity_poly.entity_id
_entity_poly.type
_entity_poly.pdbx_seq_one_letter_code
_entity_poly.pdbx_strand_id
1 'polypeptide(L)'
;MSIYKNDNAIPFLEDAKTNGWGVLVADAKPTADQLKDLNENYSKHLVNKYVETSDLSDLLEQMPILLVMGSEGAGVRTNIKLRADFLVGLEKSRHVNDDDIDSIVDSLNQNLSVSRSERHNVSL
;
A
#
# COMPACT_ATOMS: atom_id res chain seq x y z
N MET A 1 -12.25 9.00 12.50
CA MET A 1 -11.07 9.02 11.62
C MET A 1 -10.31 10.30 11.87
N SER A 2 -9.06 10.20 12.30
CA SER A 2 -8.21 11.38 12.53
C SER A 2 -7.39 11.64 11.27
N ILE A 3 -7.34 12.89 10.84
CA ILE A 3 -6.55 13.33 9.69
C ILE A 3 -5.38 14.12 10.21
N TYR A 4 -4.17 13.76 9.78
CA TYR A 4 -2.93 14.42 10.14
C TYR A 4 -2.27 15.01 8.89
N LYS A 5 -1.61 16.15 9.06
CA LYS A 5 -0.80 16.77 8.02
C LYS A 5 0.67 16.68 8.43
N ASN A 6 1.52 16.31 7.48
CA ASN A 6 2.96 16.35 7.62
C ASN A 6 3.54 17.16 6.46
N ASP A 7 4.48 18.07 6.75
CA ASP A 7 5.14 18.90 5.75
C ASP A 7 6.32 18.16 5.07
N ASN A 8 6.84 17.09 5.69
CA ASN A 8 7.95 16.31 5.16
C ASN A 8 7.70 14.79 5.26
N ALA A 9 7.39 14.18 4.12
CA ALA A 9 7.10 12.76 4.04
C ALA A 9 8.33 11.86 4.31
N ILE A 10 9.55 12.31 3.98
CA ILE A 10 10.73 11.42 4.06
C ILE A 10 11.05 11.03 5.51
N PRO A 11 11.28 11.98 6.45
CA PRO A 11 11.55 11.64 7.84
C PRO A 11 10.43 10.82 8.46
N PHE A 12 9.17 11.13 8.13
CA PHE A 12 8.02 10.38 8.61
C PHE A 12 8.04 8.91 8.21
N LEU A 13 8.41 8.59 6.96
CA LEU A 13 8.52 7.21 6.50
C LEU A 13 9.67 6.49 7.21
N GLU A 14 10.83 7.12 7.39
CA GLU A 14 11.95 6.52 8.12
C GLU A 14 11.61 6.28 9.59
N ASP A 15 10.90 7.22 10.22
CA ASP A 15 10.42 7.08 11.60
C ASP A 15 9.41 5.94 11.72
N ALA A 16 8.43 5.85 10.81
CA ALA A 16 7.46 4.76 10.80
C ALA A 16 8.16 3.39 10.73
N LYS A 17 9.14 3.25 9.83
CA LYS A 17 9.95 2.04 9.68
C LYS A 17 10.74 1.69 10.93
N THR A 18 11.40 2.69 11.53
CA THR A 18 12.15 2.52 12.78
C THR A 18 11.24 2.08 13.93
N ASN A 19 9.95 2.44 13.89
CA ASN A 19 8.94 2.02 14.85
C ASN A 19 8.20 0.72 14.45
N GLY A 20 8.74 -0.05 13.50
CA GLY A 20 8.23 -1.38 13.15
C GLY A 20 7.07 -1.40 12.15
N TRP A 21 6.80 -0.29 11.46
CA TRP A 21 5.80 -0.26 10.38
C TRP A 21 6.44 -0.61 9.03
N GLY A 22 5.77 -1.43 8.24
CA GLY A 22 6.12 -1.65 6.84
C GLY A 22 5.58 -0.52 5.96
N VAL A 23 6.40 0.03 5.07
CA VAL A 23 5.96 1.04 4.11
C VAL A 23 5.62 0.38 2.77
N LEU A 24 4.34 0.40 2.41
CA LEU A 24 3.81 -0.14 1.16
C LEU A 24 3.39 1.01 0.24
N VAL A 25 3.96 1.06 -0.97
CA VAL A 25 3.56 2.02 -2.00
C VAL A 25 2.65 1.35 -3.02
N ALA A 26 1.46 1.93 -3.21
CA ALA A 26 0.60 1.59 -4.35
C ALA A 26 1.01 2.43 -5.56
N ASP A 27 1.53 1.78 -6.60
CA ASP A 27 1.87 2.42 -7.88
C ASP A 27 1.59 1.47 -9.04
N ALA A 28 1.42 1.99 -10.25
CA ALA A 28 1.28 1.14 -11.42
C ALA A 28 2.61 0.41 -11.68
N LYS A 29 2.57 -0.90 -12.00
CA LYS A 29 3.79 -1.63 -12.39
C LYS A 29 4.43 -0.91 -13.59
N PRO A 30 5.72 -0.54 -13.52
CA PRO A 30 6.39 0.17 -14.59
C PRO A 30 6.42 -0.73 -15.83
N THR A 31 6.06 -0.15 -16.96
CA THR A 31 6.12 -0.85 -18.26
C THR A 31 7.57 -1.09 -18.68
N ALA A 32 7.81 -2.08 -19.54
CA ALA A 32 9.15 -2.40 -20.04
C ALA A 32 9.87 -1.18 -20.64
N ASP A 33 9.13 -0.27 -21.27
CA ASP A 33 9.70 0.96 -21.84
C ASP A 33 10.06 1.99 -20.76
N GLN A 34 9.24 2.13 -19.70
CA GLN A 34 9.59 2.97 -18.55
C GLN A 34 10.80 2.44 -17.78
N LEU A 35 11.03 1.13 -17.78
CA LEU A 35 12.21 0.52 -17.17
C LEU A 35 13.50 0.75 -17.98
N LYS A 36 13.40 0.93 -19.30
CA LYS A 36 14.56 1.22 -20.18
C LYS A 36 15.10 2.64 -19.99
N ASP A 37 14.21 3.59 -19.71
CA ASP A 37 14.57 4.99 -19.45
C ASP A 37 15.20 5.20 -18.06
N LEU A 38 15.15 4.16 -17.21
CA LEU A 38 15.71 4.18 -15.87
C LEU A 38 17.09 3.52 -15.84
N ASN A 39 17.97 4.03 -14.98
CA ASN A 39 19.27 3.42 -14.70
C ASN A 39 19.08 1.95 -14.30
N GLU A 40 19.87 1.02 -14.87
CA GLU A 40 19.77 -0.42 -14.59
C GLU A 40 19.80 -0.78 -13.10
N ASN A 41 20.56 -0.04 -12.29
CA ASN A 41 20.60 -0.26 -10.85
C ASN A 41 19.28 0.13 -10.18
N TYR A 42 18.66 1.21 -10.67
CA TYR A 42 17.39 1.71 -10.15
C TYR A 42 16.23 0.77 -10.50
N SER A 43 16.17 0.28 -11.74
CA SER A 43 15.14 -0.66 -12.17
C SER A 43 15.22 -1.98 -11.39
N LYS A 44 16.43 -2.53 -11.18
CA LYS A 44 16.62 -3.73 -10.33
C LYS A 44 16.15 -3.50 -8.89
N HIS A 45 16.47 -2.36 -8.29
CA HIS A 45 16.05 -2.04 -6.92
C HIS A 45 14.54 -1.92 -6.76
N LEU A 46 13.82 -1.41 -7.76
CA LEU A 46 12.36 -1.33 -7.71
C LEU A 46 11.71 -2.69 -7.97
N VAL A 47 12.15 -3.42 -8.99
CA VAL A 47 11.58 -4.71 -9.38
C VAL A 47 11.62 -5.71 -8.21
N ASN A 48 12.73 -5.75 -7.47
CA ASN A 48 12.88 -6.65 -6.32
C ASN A 48 11.96 -6.33 -5.13
N LYS A 49 11.33 -5.14 -5.12
CA LYS A 49 10.40 -4.72 -4.07
C LYS A 49 8.94 -4.93 -4.46
N TYR A 50 8.67 -5.32 -5.71
CA TYR A 50 7.30 -5.58 -6.14
C TYR A 50 6.79 -6.85 -5.48
N VAL A 51 5.67 -6.73 -4.79
CA VAL A 51 4.89 -7.84 -4.24
C VAL A 51 3.61 -7.98 -5.05
N GLU A 52 3.15 -9.22 -5.22
CA GLU A 52 1.85 -9.47 -5.81
C GLU A 52 0.74 -9.22 -4.79
N THR A 53 -0.45 -8.87 -5.27
CA THR A 53 -1.61 -8.60 -4.41
C THR A 53 -2.01 -9.82 -3.57
N SER A 54 -1.72 -11.04 -4.04
CA SER A 54 -1.92 -12.29 -3.28
C SER A 54 -1.10 -12.37 -2.00
N ASP A 55 0.08 -11.74 -1.98
CA ASP A 55 1.05 -11.86 -0.89
C ASP A 55 0.82 -10.77 0.18
N LEU A 56 -0.09 -9.82 -0.08
CA LEU A 56 -0.42 -8.74 0.84
C LEU A 56 -1.05 -9.25 2.14
N SER A 57 -1.88 -10.30 2.07
CA SER A 57 -2.55 -10.85 3.26
C SER A 57 -1.55 -11.30 4.30
N ASP A 58 -0.55 -12.10 3.88
CA ASP A 58 0.52 -12.59 4.75
C ASP A 58 1.36 -11.43 5.31
N LEU A 59 1.55 -10.36 4.53
CA LEU A 59 2.32 -9.19 4.92
C LEU A 59 1.59 -8.33 5.97
N LEU A 60 0.26 -8.20 5.84
CA LEU A 60 -0.60 -7.48 6.77
C LEU A 60 -0.72 -8.20 8.13
N GLU A 61 -0.55 -9.52 8.17
CA GLU A 61 -0.54 -10.29 9.42
C GLU A 61 0.78 -10.17 10.20
N GLN A 62 1.88 -9.82 9.52
CA GLN A 62 3.22 -9.78 10.13
C GLN A 62 3.53 -8.46 10.84
N MET A 63 3.03 -7.33 10.32
CA MET A 63 3.35 -6.00 10.84
C MET A 63 2.31 -4.95 10.45
N PRO A 64 2.18 -3.84 11.21
CA PRO A 64 1.35 -2.72 10.77
C PRO A 64 1.91 -2.10 9.49
N ILE A 65 1.01 -1.79 8.54
CA ILE A 65 1.39 -1.25 7.24
C ILE A 65 0.95 0.19 7.09
N LEU A 66 1.89 1.03 6.62
CA LEU A 66 1.62 2.36 6.13
C LEU A 66 1.46 2.32 4.61
N LEU A 67 0.21 2.44 4.14
CA LEU A 67 -0.10 2.54 2.72
C LEU A 67 0.14 3.97 2.22
N VAL A 68 1.00 4.09 1.21
CA VAL A 68 1.32 5.35 0.55
C VAL A 68 0.71 5.38 -0.85
N MET A 69 -0.16 6.35 -1.08
CA MET A 69 -0.80 6.60 -2.37
C MET A 69 -0.33 7.92 -2.97
N GLY A 70 -0.12 7.92 -4.27
CA GLY A 70 0.24 9.11 -5.04
C GLY A 70 -0.98 9.83 -5.57
N SER A 71 -0.80 11.06 -6.03
CA SER A 71 -1.83 11.73 -6.83
C SER A 71 -2.05 10.97 -8.14
N GLU A 72 -3.30 10.80 -8.55
CA GLU A 72 -3.72 10.02 -9.72
C GLU A 72 -2.95 10.33 -11.02
N GLY A 73 -2.56 11.60 -11.22
CA GLY A 73 -1.82 12.04 -12.41
C GLY A 73 -0.30 11.89 -12.32
N ALA A 74 0.30 12.21 -11.17
CA ALA A 74 1.76 12.23 -11.02
C ALA A 74 2.34 10.96 -10.35
N GLY A 75 1.47 10.08 -9.83
CA GLY A 75 1.86 8.91 -9.07
C GLY A 75 2.61 9.26 -7.78
N VAL A 76 3.33 8.27 -7.24
CA VAL A 76 4.19 8.46 -6.07
C VAL A 76 5.57 8.93 -6.53
N ARG A 77 6.10 9.96 -5.84
CA ARG A 77 7.45 10.49 -6.13
C ARG A 77 8.50 9.39 -5.99
N THR A 78 9.43 9.32 -6.93
CA THR A 78 10.56 8.36 -6.96
C THR A 78 11.30 8.20 -5.63
N ASN A 79 11.61 9.30 -4.94
CA ASN A 79 12.33 9.23 -3.66
C ASN A 79 11.56 8.49 -2.56
N ILE A 80 10.23 8.45 -2.64
CA ILE A 80 9.36 7.71 -1.72
C ILE A 80 9.36 6.23 -2.11
N LYS A 81 9.25 5.91 -3.40
CA LYS A 81 9.34 4.53 -3.92
C LYS A 81 10.64 3.83 -3.54
N LEU A 82 11.75 4.56 -3.57
CA LEU A 82 13.06 4.05 -3.16
C LEU A 82 13.13 3.68 -1.67
N ARG A 83 12.35 4.34 -0.81
CA ARG A 83 12.35 4.15 0.64
C ARG A 83 11.29 3.16 1.12
N ALA A 84 10.30 2.88 0.29
CA ALA A 84 9.32 1.86 0.52
C ALA A 84 9.99 0.49 0.73
N ASP A 85 9.40 -0.31 1.60
CA ASP A 85 9.80 -1.70 1.80
C ASP A 85 9.21 -2.55 0.67
N PHE A 86 7.98 -2.23 0.26
CA PHE A 86 7.24 -2.96 -0.75
C PHE A 86 6.58 -2.00 -1.74
N LEU A 87 6.48 -2.43 -2.99
CA LEU A 87 5.65 -1.82 -4.01
C LEU A 87 4.57 -2.82 -4.40
N VAL A 88 3.32 -2.38 -4.47
CA VAL A 88 2.26 -3.20 -5.07
C VAL A 88 1.80 -2.56 -6.36
N GLY A 89 1.79 -3.39 -7.39
CA GLY A 89 1.23 -3.06 -8.68
C GLY A 89 -0.28 -3.15 -8.67
N LEU A 90 -0.99 -2.02 -8.60
CA LEU A 90 -2.42 -2.03 -8.87
C LEU A 90 -2.63 -1.91 -10.37
N GLU A 91 -3.30 -2.90 -10.97
CA GLU A 91 -3.63 -2.83 -12.40
C GLU A 91 -4.53 -1.61 -12.64
N LYS A 92 -4.12 -0.78 -13.60
CA LYS A 92 -4.88 0.41 -13.99
C LYS A 92 -6.02 -0.08 -14.89
N SER A 93 -7.11 -0.57 -14.30
CA SER A 93 -8.31 -1.01 -15.02
C SER A 93 -8.85 0.13 -15.90
N ARG A 94 -8.40 0.16 -17.15
CA ARG A 94 -8.91 1.02 -18.22
C ARG A 94 -9.66 0.11 -19.19
N HIS A 95 -10.80 -0.39 -18.74
CA HIS A 95 -11.99 -0.83 -19.46
C HIS A 95 -12.55 -2.19 -18.98
N VAL A 96 -13.85 -2.13 -18.67
CA VAL A 96 -14.91 -3.16 -18.71
C VAL A 96 -15.21 -3.89 -17.38
N ASN A 97 -16.37 -3.49 -16.82
CA ASN A 97 -17.20 -4.05 -15.74
C ASN A 97 -16.90 -3.57 -14.31
N ASP A 98 -17.93 -2.93 -13.73
CA ASP A 98 -17.99 -2.41 -12.35
C ASP A 98 -17.77 -3.47 -11.26
N ASP A 99 -17.72 -4.76 -11.60
CA ASP A 99 -17.74 -5.86 -10.62
C ASP A 99 -16.37 -6.19 -9.99
N ASP A 100 -15.24 -5.85 -10.64
CA ASP A 100 -13.90 -6.26 -10.15
C ASP A 100 -13.24 -5.22 -9.23
N ILE A 101 -13.60 -3.94 -9.39
CA ILE A 101 -13.16 -2.88 -8.47
C ILE A 101 -13.76 -3.13 -7.09
N ASP A 102 -15.02 -3.55 -7.03
CA ASP A 102 -15.69 -3.88 -5.78
C ASP A 102 -14.93 -4.97 -5.00
N SER A 103 -14.21 -5.92 -5.62
CA SER A 103 -13.46 -6.95 -4.88
C SER A 103 -12.17 -6.44 -4.20
N ILE A 104 -11.45 -5.49 -4.81
CA ILE A 104 -10.24 -4.90 -4.21
C ILE A 104 -10.64 -3.91 -3.11
N VAL A 105 -11.75 -3.18 -3.30
CA VAL A 105 -12.29 -2.31 -2.25
C VAL A 105 -12.99 -3.13 -1.15
N ASP A 106 -13.64 -4.25 -1.47
CA ASP A 106 -14.27 -5.16 -0.49
C ASP A 106 -13.25 -5.92 0.36
N SER A 107 -12.13 -6.35 -0.21
CA SER A 107 -11.06 -6.99 0.58
C SER A 107 -10.40 -6.00 1.56
N LEU A 108 -10.37 -4.71 1.24
CA LEU A 108 -9.96 -3.65 2.17
C LEU A 108 -11.05 -3.29 3.19
N ASN A 109 -12.33 -3.39 2.83
CA ASN A 109 -13.45 -3.11 3.73
C ASN A 109 -13.79 -4.27 4.68
N GLN A 110 -13.46 -5.53 4.36
CA GLN A 110 -13.81 -6.67 5.21
C GLN A 110 -13.09 -6.69 6.57
N ASN A 111 -12.00 -5.93 6.74
CA ASN A 111 -11.34 -5.73 8.04
C ASN A 111 -12.03 -4.70 8.97
N LEU A 112 -13.13 -4.08 8.54
CA LEU A 112 -13.92 -3.13 9.35
C LEU A 112 -15.15 -3.75 10.04
N SER A 113 -15.23 -5.08 10.13
CA SER A 113 -16.18 -5.72 11.03
C SER A 113 -15.63 -5.75 12.47
N VAL A 114 -15.72 -4.62 13.15
CA VAL A 114 -15.57 -4.58 14.62
C VAL A 114 -16.67 -5.44 15.21
N SER A 115 -16.31 -6.67 15.62
CA SER A 115 -17.14 -7.49 16.49
C SER A 115 -17.37 -6.72 17.79
N ARG A 116 -18.52 -6.04 17.88
CA ARG A 116 -19.06 -5.57 19.14
C ARG A 116 -19.57 -6.78 19.93
N SER A 117 -18.65 -7.50 20.55
CA SER A 117 -18.98 -8.56 21.52
C SER A 117 -19.23 -7.92 22.88
N GLU A 118 -20.43 -7.39 23.09
CA GLU A 118 -20.95 -7.23 24.45
C GLU A 118 -21.55 -8.57 24.90
N ARG A 119 -20.73 -9.37 25.60
CA ARG A 119 -21.26 -10.43 26.46
C ARG A 119 -21.44 -9.89 27.88
N HIS A 120 -22.72 -9.86 28.27
CA HIS A 120 -23.27 -10.27 29.56
C HIS A 120 -22.72 -9.62 30.85
N ASN A 121 -23.65 -9.01 31.59
CA ASN A 121 -23.94 -9.55 32.92
C ASN A 121 -25.43 -9.46 33.25
N VAL A 122 -26.01 -10.63 33.54
CA VAL A 122 -27.29 -10.82 34.24
C VAL A 122 -26.97 -10.78 35.75
N SER A 123 -28.02 -10.59 36.57
CA SER A 123 -28.11 -10.65 38.06
C SER A 123 -28.20 -9.25 38.69
N LEU A 124 -29.24 -8.87 39.45
CA LEU A 124 -30.34 -9.56 40.16
C LEU A 124 -31.59 -8.67 40.13
#